data_AF-A0A1G7K9R6-F1
#
_entry.id   AF-A0A1G7K9R6-F1
#
_cell.length_a   1.000
_cell.length_b   1.000
_cell.length_c   1.000
_cell.angle_alpha   90.00
_cell.angle_beta   90.00
_cell.angle_gamma   90.00
#
_symmetry.space_group_name_H-M   'P 1'
#
loop_
_entity.id
_entity.type
_entity.pdbx_description
1 polymer ?
#
loop_
_entity_poly.entity_id
_entity_poly.type
_entity_poly.pdbx_seq_one_letter_code
_entity_poly.pdbx_strand_id
1 'polypeptide(L)'
;MATPDFTQIGGSQEDNSKKSYWSRPEGITSLLFLGGVGAVALYFWNKIAAFLIEVTQNTLYLGFLMAVLALVIFLLTSKDVRTAAFFLFKSLMRSVTGLIIKLDPIAIMKIYVDDLKEKREKMQGQINTLAGQLVKLNKNINENNERIKQKFAEANKASTMLDRPGMKETASLATIEGAGLQEMNEKLLPLQRNMKTVLEFMEKVNKSADYIIKETEIKVKLKEAEYRIVKESSNALRTAISIFKGNPDKKFYFDESMEYIQDDMSQKLGEMKRAMDLSLDFINGVDVQNGLLSDKGQAMLEAYNSGQFRLIQLDSPAPTTRSIDTPKDSSYKGLLD
;
A
#
# COMPACT_ATOMS: atom_id res chain seq x y z
N MET A 1 9.19 45.46 25.46
CA MET A 1 8.38 44.75 24.44
C MET A 1 9.34 43.91 23.62
N ALA A 2 9.37 42.60 23.85
CA ALA A 2 10.25 41.66 23.18
C ALA A 2 9.43 40.81 22.21
N THR A 3 9.87 40.73 20.96
CA THR A 3 9.25 39.94 19.89
C THR A 3 9.59 38.45 20.07
N PRO A 4 8.63 37.52 19.89
CA PRO A 4 8.92 36.10 19.93
C PRO A 4 9.63 35.62 18.65
N ASP A 5 10.70 34.84 18.85
CA ASP A 5 11.52 34.16 17.84
C ASP A 5 10.86 32.81 17.48
N PHE A 6 10.57 32.61 16.19
CA PHE A 6 9.84 31.45 15.66
C PHE A 6 10.75 30.41 14.98
N THR A 7 12.04 30.37 15.32
CA THR A 7 13.01 29.47 14.67
C THR A 7 13.03 28.01 15.17
N GLN A 8 12.00 27.55 15.90
CA GLN A 8 11.96 26.19 16.48
C GLN A 8 10.79 25.29 16.03
N ILE A 9 10.28 25.45 14.82
CA ILE A 9 9.40 24.42 14.21
C ILE A 9 10.00 23.97 12.88
N GLY A 10 10.82 22.93 12.94
CA GLY A 10 11.43 22.31 11.77
C GLY A 10 12.36 21.18 12.17
N GLY A 11 11.78 20.04 12.54
CA GLY A 11 12.52 18.84 12.94
C GLY A 11 13.48 18.33 11.87
N SER A 12 14.70 18.04 12.33
CA SER A 12 15.63 16.98 11.92
C SER A 12 15.53 16.45 10.48
N GLN A 13 16.52 16.86 9.69
CA GLN A 13 16.85 16.32 8.37
C GLN A 13 17.74 15.08 8.56
N GLU A 14 17.24 13.89 8.19
CA GLU A 14 18.05 12.69 7.95
C GLU A 14 17.78 12.13 6.53
N ASP A 15 18.86 11.87 5.82
CA ASP A 15 18.94 11.29 4.47
C ASP A 15 18.79 9.76 4.49
N ASN A 16 17.92 9.19 3.63
CA ASN A 16 18.34 8.24 2.58
C ASN A 16 17.19 7.66 1.73
N SER A 17 17.44 7.60 0.41
CA SER A 17 16.69 6.88 -0.64
C SER A 17 15.38 7.49 -1.19
N LYS A 18 15.39 8.77 -1.56
CA LYS A 18 14.40 9.27 -2.55
C LYS A 18 14.67 8.62 -3.90
N LYS A 19 13.90 7.59 -4.27
CA LYS A 19 13.89 6.99 -5.62
C LYS A 19 13.86 8.10 -6.68
N SER A 20 14.79 8.03 -7.63
CA SER A 20 14.94 8.96 -8.76
C SER A 20 13.60 9.18 -9.47
N TYR A 21 13.31 10.44 -9.82
CA TYR A 21 12.07 10.85 -10.50
C TYR A 21 11.80 10.05 -11.79
N TRP A 22 12.87 9.63 -12.47
CA TRP A 22 12.84 8.82 -13.70
C TRP A 22 12.38 7.37 -13.50
N SER A 23 12.32 6.88 -12.27
CA SER A 23 11.88 5.51 -11.95
C SER A 23 10.38 5.44 -11.59
N ARG A 24 9.68 6.58 -11.57
CA ARG A 24 8.23 6.65 -11.36
C ARG A 24 7.52 6.55 -12.71
N PRO A 25 6.28 6.02 -12.77
CA PRO A 25 5.50 6.00 -14.02
C PRO A 25 5.39 7.39 -14.66
N GLU A 26 5.37 8.45 -13.84
CA GLU A 26 5.40 9.86 -14.26
C GLU A 26 6.67 10.25 -15.05
N GLY A 27 7.84 9.71 -14.66
CA GLY A 27 9.11 9.97 -15.32
C GLY A 27 9.22 9.28 -16.69
N ILE A 28 8.65 8.08 -16.83
CA ILE A 28 8.62 7.34 -18.09
C ILE A 28 7.71 8.04 -19.12
N THR A 29 6.55 8.56 -18.67
CA THR A 29 5.68 9.39 -19.53
C THR A 29 6.36 10.68 -19.97
N SER A 30 7.16 11.31 -19.10
CA SER A 30 7.93 12.51 -19.47
C SER A 30 8.99 12.25 -20.55
N LEU A 31 9.65 11.08 -20.48
CA LEU A 31 10.65 10.66 -21.47
C LEU A 31 9.99 10.38 -22.84
N LEU A 32 8.83 9.72 -22.84
CA LEU A 32 8.05 9.49 -24.06
C LEU A 32 7.50 10.80 -24.66
N PHE A 33 7.06 11.74 -23.82
CA PHE A 33 6.60 13.05 -24.29
C PHE A 33 7.76 13.88 -24.86
N LEU A 34 8.91 13.94 -24.19
CA LEU A 34 10.12 14.60 -24.71
C LEU A 34 10.60 13.94 -26.00
N GLY A 35 10.55 12.61 -26.09
CA GLY A 35 10.84 11.86 -27.31
C GLY A 35 9.87 12.20 -28.44
N GLY A 36 8.57 12.31 -28.15
CA GLY A 36 7.54 12.71 -29.11
C GLY A 36 7.70 14.15 -29.60
N VAL A 37 7.95 15.10 -28.70
CA VAL A 37 8.23 16.51 -29.06
C VAL A 37 9.52 16.59 -29.89
N GLY A 38 10.55 15.83 -29.53
CA GLY A 38 11.77 15.71 -30.32
C GLY A 38 11.52 15.16 -31.72
N ALA A 39 10.71 14.11 -31.86
CA ALA A 39 10.36 13.53 -33.15
C ALA A 39 9.56 14.50 -34.04
N VAL A 40 8.64 15.28 -33.45
CA VAL A 40 7.91 16.34 -34.16
C VAL A 40 8.86 17.46 -34.59
N ALA A 41 9.78 17.88 -33.73
CA ALA A 41 10.78 18.90 -34.07
C ALA A 41 11.71 18.43 -35.21
N LEU A 42 12.10 17.15 -35.22
CA LEU A 42 12.89 16.56 -36.30
C LEU A 42 12.08 16.42 -37.61
N TYR A 43 10.80 16.08 -37.53
CA TYR A 43 9.92 16.00 -38.70
C TYR A 43 9.72 17.38 -39.37
N PHE A 44 9.58 18.44 -38.57
CA PHE A 44 9.47 19.82 -39.06
C PHE A 44 10.82 20.52 -39.30
N TRP A 45 11.94 19.81 -39.12
CA TRP A 45 13.29 20.37 -39.21
C TRP A 45 13.56 21.07 -40.54
N ASN A 46 13.10 20.51 -41.65
CA ASN A 46 13.30 21.10 -42.97
C ASN A 46 12.60 22.47 -43.13
N LYS A 47 11.43 22.67 -42.50
CA LYS A 47 10.74 23.97 -42.51
C LYS A 47 11.42 24.98 -41.59
N ILE A 48 11.92 24.52 -40.45
CA ILE A 48 12.69 25.35 -39.52
C ILE A 48 13.99 25.79 -40.17
N ALA A 49 14.71 24.88 -40.83
CA ALA A 49 15.94 25.19 -41.55
C ALA A 49 15.73 26.18 -42.70
N ALA A 50 14.65 26.03 -43.48
CA ALA A 50 14.31 26.98 -44.55
C ALA A 50 14.03 28.39 -44.00
N PHE A 51 13.28 28.50 -42.90
CA PHE A 51 13.02 29.77 -42.22
C PHE A 51 14.31 30.41 -41.66
N LEU A 52 15.21 29.60 -41.07
CA LEU A 52 16.50 30.09 -40.58
C LEU A 52 17.39 30.64 -41.70
N ILE A 53 17.37 30.03 -42.87
CA ILE A 53 18.12 30.49 -44.05
C ILE A 53 17.56 31.84 -44.53
N GLU A 54 16.23 31.97 -44.63
CA GLU A 54 15.56 33.20 -45.07
C GLU A 54 15.80 34.38 -44.12
N VAL A 55 15.74 34.14 -42.81
CA VAL A 55 15.98 35.15 -41.77
C VAL A 55 17.47 35.57 -41.72
N THR A 56 18.39 34.69 -42.10
CA THR A 56 19.84 34.97 -42.14
C THR A 56 20.27 35.80 -43.34
N GLN A 57 19.44 35.88 -44.41
CA GLN A 57 19.76 36.67 -45.60
C GLN A 57 19.73 38.19 -45.35
N ASN A 58 19.06 38.64 -44.28
CA ASN A 58 18.94 40.05 -43.95
C ASN A 58 19.60 40.35 -42.60
N THR A 59 20.58 41.26 -42.60
CA THR A 59 21.38 41.61 -41.41
C THR A 59 20.54 42.09 -40.22
N LEU A 60 19.40 42.75 -40.47
CA LEU A 60 18.52 43.24 -39.39
C LEU A 60 17.72 42.10 -38.73
N TYR A 61 17.21 41.17 -39.54
CA TYR A 61 16.51 39.98 -39.05
C TYR A 61 17.47 38.98 -38.38
N LEU A 62 18.69 38.85 -38.90
CA LEU A 62 19.76 38.08 -38.25
C LEU A 62 20.10 38.62 -36.86
N GLY A 63 20.21 39.95 -36.71
CA GLY A 63 20.43 40.59 -35.42
C GLY A 63 19.31 40.31 -34.41
N PHE A 64 18.05 40.37 -34.86
CA PHE A 64 16.90 40.02 -34.03
C PHE A 64 16.91 38.53 -33.64
N LEU A 65 17.20 37.63 -34.59
CA LEU A 65 17.30 36.20 -34.32
C LEU A 65 18.39 35.90 -33.29
N MET A 66 19.57 36.52 -33.40
CA MET A 66 20.64 36.37 -32.43
C MET A 66 20.26 36.89 -31.04
N ALA A 67 19.51 37.98 -30.95
CA ALA A 67 18.99 38.49 -29.68
C ALA A 67 17.98 37.53 -29.02
N VAL A 68 17.06 36.97 -29.81
CA VAL A 68 16.12 35.94 -29.33
C VAL A 68 16.87 34.68 -28.90
N LEU A 69 17.86 34.24 -29.66
CA LEU A 69 18.67 33.07 -29.35
C LEU A 69 19.48 33.27 -28.06
N ALA A 70 20.07 34.45 -27.87
CA ALA A 70 20.75 34.83 -26.63
C ALA A 70 19.78 34.84 -25.43
N LEU A 71 18.56 35.33 -25.61
CA LEU A 71 17.52 35.32 -24.58
C LEU A 71 17.10 33.89 -24.22
N VAL A 72 16.92 33.01 -25.21
CA VAL A 72 16.61 31.58 -25.00
C VAL A 72 17.74 30.87 -24.27
N ILE A 73 19.01 31.12 -24.65
CA ILE A 73 20.18 30.56 -23.95
C ILE A 73 20.24 31.06 -22.51
N PHE A 74 19.95 32.35 -22.27
CA PHE A 74 19.91 32.93 -20.94
C PHE A 74 18.81 32.30 -20.07
N LEU A 75 17.60 32.13 -20.61
CA LEU A 75 16.51 31.44 -19.92
C LEU A 75 16.86 29.98 -19.58
N LEU A 76 17.48 29.25 -20.50
CA LEU A 76 17.88 27.84 -20.26
C LEU A 76 19.04 27.69 -19.27
N THR A 77 19.95 28.66 -19.22
CA THR A 77 21.15 28.62 -18.36
C THR A 77 20.84 29.09 -16.94
N SER A 78 19.86 29.96 -16.76
CA SER A 78 19.49 30.47 -15.44
C SER A 78 18.90 29.36 -14.55
N LYS A 79 19.49 29.19 -13.35
CA LYS A 79 19.09 28.13 -12.40
C LYS A 79 17.64 28.28 -11.92
N ASP A 80 17.16 29.52 -11.80
CA ASP A 80 15.82 29.83 -11.30
C ASP A 80 14.74 29.49 -12.34
N VAL A 81 14.97 29.78 -13.62
CA VAL A 81 14.03 29.44 -14.70
C VAL A 81 14.01 27.94 -14.95
N ARG A 82 15.15 27.25 -14.88
CA ARG A 82 15.17 25.78 -14.97
C ARG A 82 14.37 25.13 -13.84
N THR A 83 14.49 25.68 -12.64
CA THR A 83 13.75 25.23 -11.46
C THR A 83 12.26 25.52 -11.60
N ALA A 84 11.87 26.71 -12.04
CA ALA A 84 10.48 27.09 -12.30
C ALA A 84 9.86 26.26 -13.43
N ALA A 85 10.56 26.03 -14.54
CA ALA A 85 10.11 25.18 -15.63
C ALA A 85 9.93 23.72 -15.18
N PHE A 86 10.84 23.21 -14.33
CA PHE A 86 10.69 21.91 -13.71
C PHE A 86 9.47 21.84 -12.78
N PHE A 87 9.20 22.89 -12.00
CA PHE A 87 8.01 22.96 -11.14
C PHE A 87 6.71 23.07 -11.94
N LEU A 88 6.68 23.85 -13.01
CA LEU A 88 5.54 23.94 -13.93
C LEU A 88 5.29 22.61 -14.63
N PHE A 89 6.35 21.97 -15.16
CA PHE A 89 6.27 20.64 -15.75
C PHE A 89 5.72 19.62 -14.74
N LYS A 90 6.22 19.63 -13.50
CA LYS A 90 5.72 18.77 -12.41
C LYS A 90 4.25 19.05 -12.09
N SER A 91 3.81 20.30 -12.08
CA SER A 91 2.42 20.67 -11.84
C SER A 91 1.50 20.19 -12.98
N LEU A 92 1.96 20.34 -14.22
CA LEU A 92 1.22 19.94 -15.42
C LEU A 92 1.12 18.42 -15.52
N MET A 93 2.21 17.70 -15.26
CA MET A 93 2.23 16.24 -15.16
C MET A 93 1.29 15.75 -14.05
N ARG A 94 1.26 16.40 -12.87
CA ARG A 94 0.30 16.04 -11.82
C ARG A 94 -1.16 16.16 -12.28
N SER A 95 -1.50 17.21 -13.05
CA SER A 95 -2.84 17.39 -13.60
C SER A 95 -3.17 16.39 -14.72
N VAL A 96 -2.20 16.07 -15.58
CA VAL A 96 -2.34 15.08 -16.65
C VAL A 96 -2.47 13.68 -16.07
N THR A 97 -1.65 13.32 -15.07
CA THR A 97 -1.77 12.07 -14.33
C THR A 97 -3.09 12.00 -13.57
N GLY A 98 -3.59 13.10 -13.01
CA GLY A 98 -4.94 13.17 -12.41
C GLY A 98 -6.08 12.94 -13.42
N LEU A 99 -5.92 13.35 -14.68
CA LEU A 99 -6.86 13.04 -15.77
C LEU A 99 -6.75 11.57 -16.22
N ILE A 100 -5.55 11.00 -16.24
CA ILE A 100 -5.31 9.58 -16.58
C ILE A 100 -5.85 8.65 -15.49
N ILE A 101 -5.72 9.02 -14.21
CA ILE A 101 -6.30 8.28 -13.08
C ILE A 101 -7.84 8.24 -13.15
N LYS A 102 -8.50 9.20 -13.82
CA LYS A 102 -9.97 9.20 -13.97
C LYS A 102 -10.50 8.34 -15.11
N LEU A 103 -9.67 7.86 -16.04
CA LEU A 103 -10.17 7.38 -17.33
C LEU A 103 -10.85 6.00 -17.30
N ASP A 104 -10.55 5.15 -16.30
CA ASP A 104 -11.21 3.85 -16.15
C ASP A 104 -11.20 3.37 -14.68
N PRO A 105 -12.32 3.52 -13.94
CA PRO A 105 -12.42 3.06 -12.55
C PRO A 105 -12.23 1.54 -12.43
N ILE A 106 -12.58 0.77 -13.46
CA ILE A 106 -12.41 -0.69 -13.48
C ILE A 106 -10.92 -1.05 -13.49
N ALA A 107 -10.12 -0.31 -14.25
CA ALA A 107 -8.67 -0.52 -14.32
C ALA A 107 -7.97 -0.23 -12.97
N ILE A 108 -8.39 0.82 -12.26
CA ILE A 108 -7.86 1.17 -10.93
C ILE A 108 -8.13 0.03 -9.94
N MET A 109 -9.36 -0.50 -9.94
CA MET A 109 -9.74 -1.58 -9.04
C MET A 109 -8.93 -2.86 -9.31
N LYS A 110 -8.63 -3.18 -10.57
CA LYS A 110 -7.73 -4.30 -10.92
C LYS A 110 -6.33 -4.10 -10.34
N ILE A 111 -5.76 -2.91 -10.48
CA ILE A 111 -4.43 -2.57 -9.93
C ILE A 111 -4.42 -2.74 -8.40
N TYR A 112 -5.45 -2.26 -7.71
CA TYR A 112 -5.54 -2.44 -6.26
C TYR A 112 -5.68 -3.90 -5.86
N VAL A 113 -6.54 -4.66 -6.55
CA VAL A 113 -6.69 -6.11 -6.32
C VAL A 113 -5.34 -6.82 -6.49
N ASP A 114 -4.58 -6.49 -7.53
CA ASP A 114 -3.28 -7.10 -7.79
C ASP A 114 -2.23 -6.71 -6.73
N ASP A 115 -2.20 -5.45 -6.28
CA ASP A 115 -1.35 -5.02 -5.15
C ASP A 115 -1.73 -5.74 -3.84
N LEU A 116 -3.02 -5.91 -3.56
CA LEU A 116 -3.47 -6.65 -2.39
C LEU A 116 -3.09 -8.13 -2.48
N LYS A 117 -3.15 -8.77 -3.66
CA LYS A 117 -2.68 -10.15 -3.85
C LYS A 117 -1.20 -10.30 -3.54
N GLU A 118 -0.36 -9.43 -4.10
CA GLU A 118 1.08 -9.45 -3.88
C GLU A 118 1.41 -9.26 -2.38
N LYS A 119 0.75 -8.30 -1.73
CA LYS A 119 0.92 -8.06 -0.28
C LYS A 119 0.45 -9.24 0.55
N ARG A 120 -0.68 -9.85 0.19
CA ARG A 120 -1.21 -11.03 0.86
C ARG A 120 -0.25 -12.21 0.74
N GLU A 121 0.32 -12.45 -0.44
CA GLU A 121 1.30 -13.51 -0.65
C GLU A 121 2.56 -13.31 0.23
N LYS A 122 3.09 -12.08 0.26
CA LYS A 122 4.19 -11.72 1.16
C LYS A 122 3.82 -11.95 2.63
N MET A 123 2.62 -11.54 3.03
CA MET A 123 2.12 -11.77 4.38
C MET A 123 2.02 -13.25 4.71
N GLN A 124 1.51 -14.09 3.81
CA GLN A 124 1.46 -15.54 4.01
C GLN A 124 2.86 -16.13 4.23
N GLY A 125 3.86 -15.67 3.48
CA GLY A 125 5.25 -16.07 3.70
C GLY A 125 5.76 -15.71 5.10
N GLN A 126 5.44 -14.50 5.56
CA GLN A 126 5.81 -14.02 6.89
C GLN A 126 5.07 -14.77 8.02
N ILE A 127 3.78 -15.06 7.85
CA ILE A 127 3.00 -15.91 8.76
C ILE A 127 3.67 -17.27 8.94
N ASN A 128 4.08 -17.91 7.84
CA ASN A 128 4.72 -19.22 7.88
C ASN A 128 6.06 -19.18 8.63
N THR A 129 6.84 -18.13 8.40
CA THR A 129 8.13 -17.94 9.10
C THR A 129 7.92 -17.68 10.58
N LEU A 130 6.99 -16.80 10.94
CA LEU A 130 6.66 -16.47 12.33
C LEU A 130 6.12 -17.70 13.09
N ALA A 131 5.23 -18.47 12.46
CA ALA A 131 4.72 -19.73 13.02
C ALA A 131 5.86 -20.73 13.27
N GLY A 132 6.80 -20.86 12.34
CA GLY A 132 7.99 -21.71 12.50
C GLY A 132 8.90 -21.25 13.64
N GLN A 133 9.11 -19.94 13.78
CA GLN A 133 9.86 -19.37 14.90
C GLN A 133 9.15 -19.60 16.24
N LEU A 134 7.83 -19.45 16.28
CA LEU A 134 7.03 -19.70 17.48
C LEU A 134 7.11 -21.16 17.93
N VAL A 135 7.06 -22.11 16.99
CA VAL A 135 7.26 -23.54 17.28
C VAL A 135 8.65 -23.81 17.87
N LYS A 136 9.70 -23.22 17.28
CA LYS A 136 11.08 -23.35 17.81
C LYS A 136 11.21 -22.74 19.21
N LEU A 137 10.61 -21.57 19.43
CA LEU A 137 10.59 -20.90 20.72
C LEU A 137 9.89 -21.75 21.78
N ASN A 138 8.71 -22.30 21.46
CA ASN A 138 7.98 -23.22 22.34
C ASN A 138 8.80 -24.46 22.69
N LYS A 139 9.49 -25.04 21.71
CA LYS A 139 10.38 -26.18 21.92
C LYS A 139 11.52 -25.82 22.87
N ASN A 140 12.19 -24.69 22.67
CA ASN A 140 13.27 -24.23 23.55
C ASN A 140 12.80 -23.97 24.98
N ILE A 141 11.62 -23.34 25.17
CA ILE A 141 11.04 -23.11 26.50
C ILE A 141 10.78 -24.45 27.21
N ASN A 142 10.23 -25.44 26.49
CA ASN A 142 9.97 -26.77 27.04
C ASN A 142 11.26 -27.52 27.39
N GLU A 143 12.26 -27.52 26.51
CA GLU A 143 13.57 -28.13 26.77
C GLU A 143 14.26 -27.47 27.97
N ASN A 144 14.20 -26.14 28.07
CA ASN A 144 14.70 -25.41 29.24
C ASN A 144 13.96 -25.84 30.51
N ASN A 145 12.62 -25.96 30.49
CA ASN A 145 11.84 -26.42 31.64
C ASN A 145 12.22 -27.84 32.08
N GLU A 146 12.51 -28.73 31.14
CA GLU A 146 13.02 -30.08 31.46
C GLU A 146 14.41 -30.03 32.09
N ARG A 147 15.33 -29.24 31.53
CA ARG A 147 16.68 -29.04 32.09
C ARG A 147 16.64 -28.41 33.47
N ILE A 148 15.77 -27.43 33.70
CA ILE A 148 15.54 -26.81 35.01
C ILE A 148 15.17 -27.89 36.04
N LYS A 149 14.19 -28.75 35.72
CA LYS A 149 13.78 -29.86 36.61
C LYS A 149 14.94 -30.82 36.89
N GLN A 150 15.71 -31.18 35.86
CA GLN A 150 16.86 -32.07 36.01
C GLN A 150 17.95 -31.45 36.90
N LYS A 151 18.28 -30.17 36.67
CA LYS A 151 19.32 -29.44 37.41
C LYS A 151 18.95 -29.19 38.87
N PHE A 152 17.69 -28.86 39.16
CA PHE A 152 17.24 -28.79 40.55
C PHE A 152 17.19 -30.17 41.23
N ALA A 153 16.85 -31.24 40.51
CA ALA A 153 16.92 -32.60 41.06
C ALA A 153 18.37 -33.04 41.33
N GLU A 154 19.31 -32.67 40.46
CA GLU A 154 20.75 -32.88 40.64
C GLU A 154 21.28 -32.10 41.85
N ALA A 155 20.93 -30.81 41.95
CA ALA A 155 21.28 -29.96 43.09
C ALA A 155 20.74 -30.52 44.41
N ASN A 156 19.49 -30.99 44.44
CA ASN A 156 18.90 -31.62 45.62
C ASN A 156 19.62 -32.92 46.02
N LYS A 157 20.00 -33.76 45.05
CA LYS A 157 20.76 -34.99 45.31
C LYS A 157 22.19 -34.72 45.79
N ALA A 158 22.87 -33.72 45.23
CA ALA A 158 24.20 -33.32 45.68
C ALA A 158 24.15 -32.70 47.08
N SER A 159 23.08 -31.96 47.38
CA SER A 159 22.83 -31.35 48.71
C SER A 159 22.54 -32.38 49.81
N THR A 160 22.12 -33.60 49.48
CA THR A 160 21.97 -34.70 50.46
C THR A 160 23.24 -35.53 50.65
N MET A 161 24.29 -35.30 49.84
CA MET A 161 25.55 -36.04 49.88
C MET A 161 26.75 -35.12 50.23
N LEU A 162 26.52 -34.13 51.10
CA LEU A 162 27.50 -33.09 51.45
C LEU A 162 28.78 -33.62 52.13
N ASP A 163 28.74 -34.85 52.64
CA ASP A 163 29.89 -35.52 53.27
C ASP A 163 30.96 -35.95 52.26
N ARG A 164 30.66 -35.91 50.96
CA ARG A 164 31.60 -36.23 49.88
C ARG A 164 32.30 -34.95 49.38
N PRO A 165 33.63 -34.96 49.20
CA PRO A 165 34.37 -33.81 48.69
C PRO A 165 33.86 -33.41 47.29
N GLY A 166 33.61 -32.12 47.06
CA GLY A 166 33.14 -31.57 45.79
C GLY A 166 31.62 -31.52 45.60
N MET A 167 30.82 -32.12 46.49
CA MET A 167 29.34 -32.15 46.34
C MET A 167 28.66 -30.81 46.66
N LYS A 168 29.31 -29.92 47.43
CA LYS A 168 28.81 -28.56 47.67
C LYS A 168 28.92 -27.70 46.41
N GLU A 169 30.05 -27.79 45.73
CA GLU A 169 30.33 -27.06 44.51
C GLU A 169 29.39 -27.53 43.38
N THR A 170 29.17 -28.83 43.23
CA THR A 170 28.22 -29.35 42.22
C THR A 170 26.78 -28.94 42.50
N ALA A 171 26.34 -28.96 43.77
CA ALA A 171 25.02 -28.47 44.15
C ALA A 171 24.85 -26.98 43.82
N SER A 172 25.87 -26.16 44.10
CA SER A 172 25.85 -24.72 43.80
C SER A 172 25.83 -24.45 42.30
N LEU A 173 26.67 -25.13 41.51
CA LEU A 173 26.71 -24.97 40.05
C LEU A 173 25.39 -25.39 39.40
N ALA A 174 24.83 -26.54 39.80
CA ALA A 174 23.54 -27.00 39.28
C ALA A 174 22.39 -26.04 39.64
N THR A 175 22.45 -25.40 40.81
CA THR A 175 21.49 -24.36 41.22
C THR A 175 21.62 -23.10 40.36
N ILE A 176 22.86 -22.64 40.09
CA ILE A 176 23.12 -21.48 39.23
C ILE A 176 22.66 -21.74 37.79
N GLU A 177 22.97 -22.91 37.24
CA GLU A 177 22.51 -23.31 35.90
C GLU A 177 20.98 -23.38 35.82
N GLY A 178 20.33 -23.99 36.82
CA GLY A 178 18.87 -24.05 36.89
C GLY A 178 18.22 -22.67 36.99
N ALA A 179 18.75 -21.79 37.85
CA ALA A 179 18.27 -20.42 38.01
C ALA A 179 18.48 -19.58 36.74
N GLY A 180 19.63 -19.72 36.07
CA GLY A 180 19.90 -19.03 34.80
C GLY A 180 18.93 -19.45 33.68
N LEU A 181 18.64 -20.75 33.57
CA LEU A 181 17.63 -21.24 32.62
C LEU A 181 16.22 -20.75 32.96
N GLN A 182 15.89 -20.63 34.24
CA GLN A 182 14.61 -20.05 34.68
C GLN A 182 14.49 -18.59 34.28
N GLU A 183 15.52 -17.77 34.52
CA GLU A 183 15.55 -16.36 34.12
C GLU A 183 15.42 -16.21 32.59
N MET A 184 16.07 -17.10 31.83
CA MET A 184 15.89 -17.14 30.37
C MET A 184 14.43 -17.40 30.01
N ASN A 185 13.78 -18.39 30.62
CA ASN A 185 12.38 -18.69 30.35
C ASN A 185 11.43 -17.54 30.73
N GLU A 186 11.71 -16.83 31.82
CA GLU A 186 10.95 -15.62 32.20
C GLU A 186 11.00 -14.53 31.12
N LYS A 187 12.11 -14.42 30.38
CA LYS A 187 12.25 -13.52 29.23
C LYS A 187 11.61 -14.05 27.95
N LEU A 188 11.63 -15.37 27.72
CA LEU A 188 11.07 -16.00 26.52
C LEU A 188 9.53 -16.05 26.54
N LEU A 189 8.90 -16.12 27.72
CA LEU A 189 7.44 -16.20 27.85
C LEU A 189 6.69 -14.96 27.31
N PRO A 190 7.09 -13.70 27.63
CA PRO A 190 6.53 -12.51 27.00
C PRO A 190 6.69 -12.49 25.48
N LEU A 191 7.88 -12.86 24.98
CA LEU A 191 8.16 -12.93 23.55
C LEU A 191 7.23 -13.93 22.85
N GLN A 192 7.05 -15.12 23.45
CA GLN A 192 6.13 -16.15 22.94
C GLN A 192 4.70 -15.64 22.85
N ARG A 193 4.21 -14.95 23.89
CA ARG A 193 2.85 -14.39 23.91
C ARG A 193 2.68 -13.34 22.82
N ASN A 194 3.65 -12.43 22.67
CA ASN A 194 3.62 -11.40 21.64
C ASN A 194 3.61 -12.02 20.24
N MET A 195 4.50 -12.98 19.97
CA MET A 195 4.53 -13.70 18.69
C MET A 195 3.21 -14.40 18.38
N LYS A 196 2.56 -15.00 19.39
CA LYS A 196 1.25 -15.64 19.24
C LYS A 196 0.16 -14.63 18.86
N THR A 197 0.05 -13.51 19.57
CA THR A 197 -0.96 -12.47 19.27
C THR A 197 -0.79 -11.92 17.86
N VAL A 198 0.44 -11.72 17.43
CA VAL A 198 0.75 -11.22 16.08
C VAL A 198 0.37 -12.23 15.02
N LEU A 199 0.74 -13.50 15.24
CA LEU A 199 0.40 -14.58 14.33
C LEU A 199 -1.13 -14.68 14.14
N GLU A 200 -1.90 -14.66 15.23
CA GLU A 200 -3.36 -14.69 15.20
C GLU A 200 -3.94 -13.48 14.43
N PHE A 201 -3.39 -12.28 14.65
CA PHE A 201 -3.81 -11.09 13.94
C PHE A 201 -3.49 -11.17 12.44
N MET A 202 -2.27 -11.55 12.07
CA MET A 202 -1.85 -11.71 10.68
C MET A 202 -2.69 -12.75 9.95
N GLU A 203 -2.96 -13.90 10.58
CA GLU A 203 -3.84 -14.92 10.01
C GLU A 203 -5.25 -14.39 9.74
N LYS A 204 -5.80 -13.61 10.68
CA LYS A 204 -7.12 -12.97 10.53
C LYS A 204 -7.12 -11.95 9.39
N VAL A 205 -6.11 -11.08 9.32
CA VAL A 205 -5.97 -10.09 8.24
C VAL A 205 -5.79 -10.77 6.90
N ASN A 206 -4.93 -11.78 6.80
CA ASN A 206 -4.68 -12.53 5.57
C ASN A 206 -5.95 -13.25 5.06
N LYS A 207 -6.75 -13.83 5.96
CA LYS A 207 -8.04 -14.45 5.63
C LYS A 207 -9.07 -13.42 5.17
N SER A 208 -9.16 -12.27 5.84
CA SER A 208 -10.05 -11.18 5.40
C SER A 208 -9.61 -10.58 4.07
N ALA A 209 -8.30 -10.44 3.84
CA ALA A 209 -7.74 -9.98 2.57
C ALA A 209 -8.12 -10.94 1.43
N ASP A 210 -8.01 -12.27 1.63
CA ASP A 210 -8.48 -13.27 0.64
C ASP A 210 -9.93 -13.01 0.22
N TYR A 211 -10.80 -12.81 1.21
CA TYR A 211 -12.22 -12.57 0.96
C TYR A 211 -12.43 -11.26 0.17
N ILE A 212 -11.84 -10.15 0.61
CA ILE A 212 -11.98 -8.85 -0.07
C ILE A 212 -11.44 -8.90 -1.49
N ILE A 213 -10.28 -9.54 -1.69
CA ILE A 213 -9.67 -9.71 -3.02
C ILE A 213 -10.65 -10.47 -3.93
N LYS A 214 -11.18 -11.61 -3.49
CA LYS A 214 -12.13 -12.41 -4.27
C LYS A 214 -13.43 -11.67 -4.54
N GLU A 215 -14.00 -11.02 -3.53
CA GLU A 215 -15.24 -10.23 -3.67
C GLU A 215 -15.04 -9.10 -4.69
N THR A 216 -13.94 -8.37 -4.57
CA THR A 216 -13.62 -7.25 -5.46
C THR A 216 -13.38 -7.74 -6.88
N GLU A 217 -12.66 -8.84 -7.08
CA GLU A 217 -12.50 -9.44 -8.40
C GLU A 217 -13.83 -9.77 -9.06
N ILE A 218 -14.75 -10.38 -8.32
CA ILE A 218 -16.08 -10.75 -8.82
C ILE A 218 -16.84 -9.47 -9.21
N LYS A 219 -16.87 -8.46 -8.34
CA LYS A 219 -17.54 -7.18 -8.62
C LYS A 219 -16.95 -6.47 -9.84
N VAL A 220 -15.63 -6.43 -9.95
CA VAL A 220 -14.92 -5.83 -11.09
C VAL A 220 -15.27 -6.56 -12.39
N LYS A 221 -15.27 -7.90 -12.39
CA LYS A 221 -15.65 -8.71 -13.57
C LYS A 221 -17.10 -8.47 -13.98
N LEU A 222 -18.03 -8.42 -13.03
CA LEU A 222 -19.44 -8.12 -13.28
C LEU A 222 -19.61 -6.72 -13.87
N LYS A 223 -18.97 -5.72 -13.28
CA LYS A 223 -19.02 -4.33 -13.73
C LYS A 223 -18.39 -4.13 -15.10
N GLU A 224 -17.34 -4.87 -15.42
CA GLU A 224 -16.74 -4.88 -16.75
C GLU A 224 -17.69 -5.47 -17.80
N ALA A 225 -18.42 -6.54 -17.45
CA ALA A 225 -19.46 -7.10 -18.31
C ALA A 225 -20.62 -6.11 -18.50
N GLU A 226 -21.13 -5.52 -17.42
CA GLU A 226 -22.17 -4.49 -17.47
C GLU A 226 -21.73 -3.29 -18.32
N TYR A 227 -20.51 -2.79 -18.13
CA TYR A 227 -19.95 -1.70 -18.92
C TYR A 227 -19.92 -2.02 -20.41
N ARG A 228 -19.44 -3.22 -20.78
CA ARG A 228 -19.44 -3.68 -22.18
C ARG A 228 -20.85 -3.70 -22.77
N ILE A 229 -21.80 -4.31 -22.05
CA ILE A 229 -23.19 -4.40 -22.48
C ILE A 229 -23.79 -2.99 -22.65
N VAL A 230 -23.58 -2.09 -21.69
CA VAL A 230 -24.07 -0.70 -21.77
C VAL A 230 -23.44 0.03 -22.94
N LYS A 231 -22.13 -0.13 -23.18
CA LYS A 231 -21.41 0.49 -24.30
C LYS A 231 -21.89 -0.01 -25.66
N GLU A 232 -22.11 -1.32 -25.81
CA GLU A 232 -22.65 -1.93 -27.03
C GLU A 232 -24.12 -1.56 -27.24
N SER A 233 -24.92 -1.64 -26.18
CA SER A 233 -26.35 -1.32 -26.19
C SER A 233 -26.60 0.17 -26.42
N SER A 234 -25.76 1.07 -25.91
CA SER A 234 -25.92 2.51 -26.12
C SER A 234 -25.67 2.93 -27.57
N ASN A 235 -24.81 2.22 -28.32
CA ASN A 235 -24.70 2.42 -29.78
C ASN A 235 -25.95 1.93 -30.52
N ALA A 236 -26.56 0.81 -30.12
CA ALA A 236 -27.79 0.30 -30.72
C ALA A 236 -29.05 1.11 -30.31
N LEU A 237 -29.12 1.55 -29.05
CA LEU A 237 -30.24 2.31 -28.47
C LEU A 237 -30.21 3.79 -28.84
N ARG A 238 -29.04 4.42 -29.08
CA ARG A 238 -28.97 5.79 -29.65
C ARG A 238 -29.72 5.89 -30.97
N THR A 239 -29.64 4.86 -31.80
CA THR A 239 -30.35 4.77 -33.09
C THR A 239 -31.86 4.60 -32.90
N ALA A 240 -32.31 3.85 -31.89
CA ALA A 240 -33.75 3.65 -31.63
C ALA A 240 -34.42 4.82 -30.86
N ILE A 241 -33.71 5.46 -29.93
CA ILE A 241 -34.24 6.52 -29.05
C ILE A 241 -34.25 7.90 -29.74
N SER A 242 -33.26 8.19 -30.60
CA SER A 242 -33.28 9.38 -31.46
C SER A 242 -34.49 9.42 -32.40
N ILE A 243 -35.08 8.26 -32.68
CA ILE A 243 -36.28 8.11 -33.51
C ILE A 243 -37.57 8.28 -32.69
N PHE A 244 -37.60 7.97 -31.39
CA PHE A 244 -38.88 7.74 -30.68
C PHE A 244 -39.27 8.70 -29.53
N LYS A 245 -38.36 9.35 -28.78
CA LYS A 245 -38.70 10.36 -27.75
C LYS A 245 -37.44 10.88 -27.04
N GLY A 246 -37.41 12.18 -26.77
CA GLY A 246 -36.32 12.86 -26.05
C GLY A 246 -36.04 12.31 -24.64
N ASN A 247 -34.74 12.25 -24.34
CA ASN A 247 -33.96 11.96 -23.10
C ASN A 247 -34.51 10.94 -22.08
N PRO A 248 -33.70 9.92 -21.71
CA PRO A 248 -32.72 10.18 -20.65
C PRO A 248 -31.34 9.52 -20.88
N ASP A 249 -30.29 10.25 -20.49
CA ASP A 249 -28.90 9.78 -20.45
C ASP A 249 -28.72 8.67 -19.40
N LYS A 250 -29.04 7.42 -19.77
CA LYS A 250 -28.74 6.22 -18.95
C LYS A 250 -27.24 6.06 -18.67
N LYS A 251 -26.40 6.71 -19.47
CA LYS A 251 -24.95 6.80 -19.24
C LYS A 251 -24.64 7.54 -17.94
N PHE A 252 -25.38 8.61 -17.61
CA PHE A 252 -25.18 9.37 -16.39
C PHE A 252 -25.39 8.51 -15.14
N TYR A 253 -26.50 7.78 -15.05
CA TYR A 253 -26.78 6.89 -13.92
C TYR A 253 -25.79 5.72 -13.82
N PHE A 254 -25.30 5.20 -14.95
CA PHE A 254 -24.26 4.19 -14.97
C PHE A 254 -22.93 4.75 -14.42
N ASP A 255 -22.51 5.91 -14.90
CA ASP A 255 -21.28 6.59 -14.48
C ASP A 255 -21.35 6.97 -12.98
N GLU A 256 -22.50 7.46 -12.49
CA GLU A 256 -22.75 7.75 -11.06
C GLU A 256 -22.70 6.48 -10.19
N SER A 257 -23.30 5.38 -10.66
CA SER A 257 -23.24 4.09 -9.96
C SER A 257 -21.81 3.53 -9.90
N MET A 258 -20.99 3.83 -10.91
CA MET A 258 -19.60 3.40 -10.97
C MET A 258 -18.74 4.21 -9.99
N GLU A 259 -18.99 5.51 -9.87
CA GLU A 259 -18.32 6.40 -8.90
C GLU A 259 -18.57 5.95 -7.45
N TYR A 260 -19.83 5.68 -7.09
CA TYR A 260 -20.17 5.18 -5.74
C TYR A 260 -19.50 3.83 -5.42
N ILE A 261 -19.49 2.91 -6.38
CA ILE A 261 -18.89 1.58 -6.22
C ILE A 261 -17.36 1.69 -6.14
N GLN A 262 -16.77 2.58 -6.92
CA GLN A 262 -15.35 2.88 -6.86
C GLN A 262 -14.98 3.41 -5.47
N ASP A 263 -15.76 4.34 -4.90
CA ASP A 263 -15.47 4.90 -3.58
C ASP A 263 -15.58 3.85 -2.46
N ASP A 264 -16.65 3.05 -2.42
CA ASP A 264 -16.80 1.98 -1.42
C ASP A 264 -15.67 0.93 -1.52
N MET A 265 -15.36 0.49 -2.74
CA MET A 265 -14.28 -0.49 -2.93
C MET A 265 -12.92 0.13 -2.65
N SER A 266 -12.66 1.36 -3.06
CA SER A 266 -11.40 2.06 -2.77
C SER A 266 -11.18 2.22 -1.27
N GLN A 267 -12.23 2.55 -0.52
CA GLN A 267 -12.17 2.62 0.94
C GLN A 267 -11.83 1.24 1.54
N LYS A 268 -12.56 0.19 1.17
CA LYS A 268 -12.33 -1.18 1.69
C LYS A 268 -10.94 -1.71 1.34
N LEU A 269 -10.49 -1.52 0.11
CA LEU A 269 -9.17 -1.93 -0.35
C LEU A 269 -8.07 -1.13 0.36
N GLY A 270 -8.30 0.17 0.61
CA GLY A 270 -7.39 1.04 1.35
C GLY A 270 -7.25 0.68 2.83
N GLU A 271 -8.36 0.40 3.51
CA GLU A 271 -8.37 -0.09 4.89
C GLU A 271 -7.67 -1.43 5.01
N MET A 272 -7.94 -2.35 4.08
CA MET A 272 -7.28 -3.67 4.04
C MET A 272 -5.78 -3.54 3.78
N LYS A 273 -5.37 -2.69 2.83
CA LYS A 273 -3.96 -2.39 2.59
C LYS A 273 -3.27 -1.87 3.85
N ARG A 274 -3.90 -0.95 4.58
CA ARG A 274 -3.37 -0.42 5.84
C ARG A 274 -3.22 -1.50 6.91
N ALA A 275 -4.23 -2.36 7.06
CA ALA A 275 -4.16 -3.50 7.98
C ALA A 275 -3.01 -4.46 7.61
N MET A 276 -2.81 -4.70 6.31
CA MET A 276 -1.71 -5.53 5.83
C MET A 276 -0.34 -4.89 6.04
N ASP A 277 -0.20 -3.59 5.79
CA ASP A 277 1.05 -2.86 5.99
C ASP A 277 1.43 -2.81 7.47
N LEU A 278 0.48 -2.52 8.36
CA LEU A 278 0.69 -2.58 9.81
C LEU A 278 1.06 -3.99 10.28
N SER A 279 0.49 -5.03 9.66
CA SER A 279 0.83 -6.43 9.95
C SER A 279 2.28 -6.77 9.59
N LEU A 280 2.75 -6.26 8.44
CA LEU A 280 4.13 -6.49 7.98
C LEU A 280 5.15 -5.65 8.78
N ASP A 281 4.81 -4.41 9.12
CA ASP A 281 5.68 -3.52 9.88
C ASP A 281 5.91 -3.98 11.32
N PHE A 282 4.94 -4.68 11.92
CA PHE A 282 5.08 -5.22 13.27
C PHE A 282 6.21 -6.24 13.36
N ILE A 283 6.34 -7.16 12.40
CA ILE A 283 7.42 -8.16 12.39
C ILE A 283 8.79 -7.49 12.41
N ASN A 284 8.92 -6.37 11.71
CA ASN A 284 10.16 -5.61 11.65
C ASN A 284 10.43 -4.78 12.93
N GLY A 285 9.39 -4.54 13.75
CA GLY A 285 9.44 -3.71 14.96
C GLY A 285 9.56 -4.49 16.27
N VAL A 286 9.54 -5.82 16.25
CA VAL A 286 9.83 -6.63 17.45
C VAL A 286 11.34 -6.62 17.66
N ASP A 287 11.81 -5.73 18.52
CA ASP A 287 13.17 -5.86 19.06
C ASP A 287 13.19 -7.07 20.00
N VAL A 288 13.57 -8.22 19.43
CA VAL A 288 13.63 -9.53 20.07
C VAL A 288 14.50 -9.49 21.35
N GLN A 289 15.41 -8.52 21.47
CA GLN A 289 16.32 -8.42 22.62
C GLN A 289 15.62 -7.96 23.92
N ASN A 290 14.59 -7.13 23.83
CA ASN A 290 13.99 -6.52 25.02
C ASN A 290 12.58 -7.04 25.35
N GLY A 291 11.93 -7.79 24.46
CA GLY A 291 10.59 -8.37 24.70
C GLY A 291 9.46 -7.33 24.91
N LEU A 292 9.80 -6.04 24.87
CA LEU A 292 8.90 -4.90 24.94
C LEU A 292 8.35 -4.64 23.54
N LEU A 293 7.02 -4.55 23.45
CA LEU A 293 6.35 -4.07 22.24
C LEU A 293 6.90 -2.68 21.93
N SER A 294 7.48 -2.50 20.74
CA SER A 294 7.70 -1.15 20.19
C SER A 294 6.36 -0.39 20.17
N ASP A 295 6.38 0.95 20.20
CA ASP A 295 5.18 1.80 20.09
C ASP A 295 4.24 1.36 18.94
N LYS A 296 4.82 0.90 17.83
CA LYS A 296 4.08 0.34 16.68
C LYS A 296 3.34 -0.96 17.01
N GLY A 297 3.94 -1.80 17.83
CA GLY A 297 3.31 -3.03 18.29
C GLY A 297 2.19 -2.80 19.28
N GLN A 298 2.32 -1.78 20.12
CA GLN A 298 1.27 -1.38 21.05
C GLN A 298 0.07 -0.78 20.32
N ALA A 299 0.31 0.02 19.29
CA ALA A 299 -0.72 0.50 18.37
C ALA A 299 -1.44 -0.65 17.64
N MET A 300 -0.74 -1.71 17.26
CA MET A 300 -1.37 -2.89 16.66
C MET A 300 -2.25 -3.65 17.67
N LEU A 301 -1.76 -3.85 18.90
CA LEU A 301 -2.52 -4.49 19.98
C LEU A 301 -3.78 -3.69 20.31
N GLU A 302 -3.66 -2.36 20.35
CA GLU A 302 -4.77 -1.45 20.56
C GLU A 302 -5.74 -1.48 19.39
N ALA A 303 -5.27 -1.46 18.14
CA ALA A 303 -6.11 -1.55 16.96
C ALA A 303 -6.84 -2.91 16.85
N TYR A 304 -6.22 -4.00 17.31
CA TYR A 304 -6.86 -5.31 17.44
C TYR A 304 -7.93 -5.33 18.53
N ASN A 305 -7.59 -4.87 19.75
CA ASN A 305 -8.50 -4.87 20.91
C ASN A 305 -9.67 -3.89 20.76
N SER A 306 -9.45 -2.76 20.10
CA SER A 306 -10.47 -1.73 19.86
C SER A 306 -11.38 -2.03 18.67
N GLY A 307 -11.07 -3.06 17.88
CA GLY A 307 -11.82 -3.36 16.65
C GLY A 307 -11.72 -2.25 15.60
N GLN A 308 -10.68 -1.40 15.67
CA GLN A 308 -10.44 -0.31 14.70
C GLN A 308 -10.38 -0.83 13.27
N PHE A 309 -9.91 -2.06 13.09
CA PHE A 309 -10.14 -2.78 11.85
C PHE A 309 -11.55 -3.36 11.88
N ARG A 310 -12.46 -2.75 11.12
CA ARG A 310 -13.65 -3.44 10.60
C ARG A 310 -13.22 -4.49 9.57
N LEU A 311 -12.36 -5.42 9.99
CA LEU A 311 -12.16 -6.69 9.31
C LEU A 311 -13.55 -7.28 9.18
N ILE A 312 -13.94 -7.60 7.96
CA ILE A 312 -15.27 -8.13 7.64
C ILE A 312 -15.61 -9.17 8.69
N GLN A 313 -16.54 -8.80 9.59
CA GLN A 313 -17.12 -9.73 10.54
C GLN A 313 -17.92 -10.69 9.69
N LEU A 314 -17.38 -11.89 9.50
CA LEU A 314 -18.00 -12.98 8.76
C LEU A 314 -19.35 -13.43 9.36
N ASP A 315 -19.75 -12.85 10.50
CA ASP A 315 -20.85 -13.31 11.35
C ASP A 315 -21.87 -12.21 11.71
N SER A 316 -21.92 -11.12 10.95
CA SER A 316 -22.98 -10.12 11.12
C SER A 316 -23.64 -9.78 9.78
N PRO A 317 -24.98 -9.79 9.70
CA PRO A 317 -25.66 -9.36 8.50
C PRO A 317 -25.25 -7.91 8.25
N ALA A 318 -24.72 -7.64 7.05
CA ALA A 318 -24.37 -6.29 6.63
C ALA A 318 -25.52 -5.32 6.99
N PRO A 319 -25.23 -4.09 7.44
CA PRO A 319 -26.27 -3.10 7.64
C PRO A 319 -27.00 -2.96 6.31
N THR A 320 -28.30 -3.22 6.37
CA THR A 320 -29.22 -3.30 5.25
C THR A 320 -29.01 -2.04 4.40
N THR A 321 -28.36 -2.18 3.25
CA THR A 321 -28.39 -1.14 2.23
C THR A 321 -29.85 -0.88 1.93
N ARG A 322 -30.31 0.34 2.21
CA ARG A 322 -31.65 0.82 1.88
C ARG A 322 -32.00 0.31 0.49
N SER A 323 -33.16 -0.33 0.40
CA SER A 323 -33.75 -0.81 -0.84
C SER A 323 -33.59 0.26 -1.90
N ILE A 324 -32.88 -0.08 -2.97
CA ILE A 324 -33.09 0.58 -4.24
C ILE A 324 -34.54 0.26 -4.58
N ASP A 325 -35.42 1.25 -4.42
CA ASP A 325 -36.78 1.18 -4.92
C ASP A 325 -36.68 1.00 -6.44
N THR A 326 -36.71 -0.25 -6.87
CA THR A 326 -37.06 -0.57 -8.25
C THR A 326 -38.53 -0.19 -8.43
N PRO A 327 -38.90 0.56 -9.48
CA PRO A 327 -40.29 0.77 -9.80
C PRO A 327 -40.96 -0.60 -9.98
N LYS A 328 -41.87 -0.89 -9.07
CA LYS A 328 -42.70 -2.09 -9.06
C LYS A 328 -43.66 -1.97 -10.24
N ASP A 329 -43.26 -2.49 -11.39
CA ASP A 329 -44.15 -3.04 -12.42
C ASP A 329 -43.33 -3.48 -13.64
N SER A 330 -43.21 -4.78 -13.84
CA SER A 330 -43.22 -5.44 -15.16
C SER A 330 -43.21 -6.95 -14.97
N SER A 331 -44.35 -7.53 -15.31
CA SER A 331 -44.74 -8.93 -15.24
C SER A 331 -43.72 -9.90 -15.86
N TYR A 332 -43.08 -10.75 -15.03
CA TYR A 332 -42.34 -11.94 -15.46
C TYR A 332 -43.05 -13.22 -14.99
N LYS A 333 -44.34 -13.34 -15.32
CA LYS A 333 -45.14 -14.53 -14.98
C LYS A 333 -45.70 -15.28 -16.18
N GLY A 334 -45.05 -15.19 -17.34
CA GLY A 334 -45.49 -15.83 -18.58
C GLY A 334 -44.38 -16.38 -19.48
N LEU A 335 -43.23 -16.77 -18.92
CA LEU A 335 -42.13 -17.38 -19.70
C LEU A 335 -41.81 -18.82 -19.30
N LEU A 336 -42.72 -19.48 -18.58
CA LEU A 336 -42.63 -20.89 -18.23
C LEU A 336 -44.00 -21.59 -18.32
N ASP A 337 -44.74 -21.32 -19.39
CA ASP A 337 -45.79 -22.21 -19.92
C ASP A 337 -45.72 -22.20 -21.45
#